data_AF-A0A9P4V4Q1-F1
#
_entry.id   AF-A0A9P4V4Q1-F1
#
_cell.length_a   1.000
_cell.length_b   1.000
_cell.length_c   1.000
_cell.angle_alpha   90.00
_cell.angle_beta   90.00
_cell.angle_gamma   90.00
#
_symmetry.space_group_name_H-M   'P 1'
#
loop_
_entity.id
_entity.type
_entity.pdbx_description
1 polymer ?
#
loop_
_entity_poly.entity_id
_entity_poly.type
_entity_poly.pdbx_seq_one_letter_code
_entity_poly.pdbx_strand_id
1 'polypeptide(L)'
;EDPYFVSVRLLNYQIKHAEQTKTRLDSVPFLVLVLPGVAGAQIELLEDEGARIIHIEPLELPDAFDKNFIENSRFRDVLSKLRLWQLTDFDKIVYLDADSFLLQNLDDLFTDPVSSGMMTTRPSNGTSYSVEPPRQYLMAASADTYGDQTEWEQAGHVNYLCACFMLYAPSQSMFDYYMSVLTGPDAPRDAAYPEQDLLIHVHRQDGPMPWRRIPIAWSANDGEMADELALLGGVKSLHVKGW
;
A
#
# COMPACT_ATOMS: atom_id res chain seq x y z
N GLU A 1 23.09 -11.28 -3.64
CA GLU A 1 22.00 -11.10 -4.62
C GLU A 1 21.07 -10.02 -4.09
N ASP A 2 20.33 -9.34 -4.96
CA ASP A 2 19.36 -8.32 -4.57
C ASP A 2 18.13 -8.97 -3.90
N PRO A 3 17.91 -8.76 -2.58
CA PRO A 3 16.85 -9.44 -1.84
C PRO A 3 15.44 -9.03 -2.29
N TYR A 4 15.25 -7.79 -2.73
CA TYR A 4 13.95 -7.34 -3.25
C TYR A 4 13.64 -8.01 -4.57
N PHE A 5 14.63 -8.16 -5.44
CA PHE A 5 14.44 -8.88 -6.71
C PHE A 5 14.05 -10.35 -6.50
N VAL A 6 14.73 -11.05 -5.57
CA VAL A 6 14.38 -12.45 -5.24
C VAL A 6 12.95 -12.55 -4.70
N SER A 7 12.57 -11.63 -3.82
CA SER A 7 11.24 -11.62 -3.21
C SER A 7 10.13 -11.29 -4.21
N VAL A 8 10.35 -10.32 -5.11
CA VAL A 8 9.41 -10.01 -6.20
C VAL A 8 9.26 -11.19 -7.16
N ARG A 9 10.33 -11.93 -7.48
CA ARG A 9 10.23 -13.15 -8.30
C ARG A 9 9.40 -14.23 -7.61
N LEU A 10 9.57 -14.41 -6.30
CA LEU A 10 8.74 -15.33 -5.53
C LEU A 10 7.26 -14.91 -5.55
N LEU A 11 6.95 -13.63 -5.35
CA LEU A 11 5.60 -13.08 -5.46
C LEU A 11 5.02 -13.27 -6.86
N ASN A 12 5.81 -13.02 -7.90
CA ASN A 12 5.42 -13.25 -9.29
C ASN A 12 5.04 -14.72 -9.49
N TYR A 13 5.86 -15.66 -9.00
CA TYR A 13 5.55 -17.08 -9.04
C TYR A 13 4.27 -17.43 -8.27
N GLN A 14 4.09 -16.90 -7.06
CA GLN A 14 2.90 -17.12 -6.24
C GLN A 14 1.62 -16.63 -6.94
N ILE A 15 1.66 -15.47 -7.58
CA ILE A 15 0.47 -14.85 -8.19
C ILE A 15 0.18 -15.42 -9.59
N LYS A 16 1.21 -15.81 -10.34
CA LYS A 16 1.04 -16.25 -11.74
C LYS A 16 0.94 -17.77 -11.90
N HIS A 17 1.63 -18.54 -11.06
CA HIS A 17 1.93 -19.94 -11.37
C HIS A 17 1.52 -20.92 -10.26
N ALA A 18 1.66 -20.56 -8.99
CA ALA A 18 1.42 -21.48 -7.88
C ALA A 18 -0.08 -21.78 -7.68
N GLU A 19 -0.48 -23.05 -7.78
CA GLU A 19 -1.90 -23.47 -7.74
C GLU A 19 -2.72 -22.94 -6.54
N GLN A 20 -2.09 -22.77 -5.37
CA GLN A 20 -2.75 -22.33 -4.14
C GLN A 20 -3.01 -20.82 -4.09
N THR A 21 -2.13 -20.02 -4.71
CA THR A 21 -2.09 -18.57 -4.57
C THR A 21 -2.35 -17.82 -5.87
N LYS A 22 -2.24 -18.49 -7.02
CA LYS A 22 -2.35 -17.86 -8.33
C LYS A 22 -3.70 -17.16 -8.49
N THR A 23 -3.71 -15.98 -9.09
CA THR A 23 -4.95 -15.33 -9.49
C THR A 23 -5.69 -16.19 -10.52
N ARG A 24 -7.01 -16.20 -10.42
CA ARG A 24 -7.93 -16.86 -11.35
C ARG A 24 -8.68 -15.82 -12.19
N LEU A 25 -8.36 -14.54 -12.02
CA LEU A 25 -8.99 -13.44 -12.72
C LEU A 25 -8.14 -13.04 -13.93
N ASP A 26 -8.63 -13.33 -15.13
CA ASP A 26 -7.93 -12.99 -16.37
C ASP A 26 -7.72 -11.47 -16.56
N SER A 27 -8.59 -10.65 -15.94
CA SER A 27 -8.55 -9.19 -16.01
C SER A 27 -7.64 -8.55 -14.95
N VAL A 28 -6.95 -9.32 -14.12
CA VAL A 28 -6.09 -8.81 -13.03
C VAL A 28 -4.62 -9.17 -13.31
N PRO A 29 -3.88 -8.30 -14.02
CA PRO A 29 -2.45 -8.53 -14.25
C PRO A 29 -1.65 -8.31 -12.97
N PHE A 30 -0.55 -9.05 -12.80
CA PHE A 30 0.46 -8.75 -11.79
C PHE A 30 1.36 -7.62 -12.30
N LEU A 31 1.35 -6.48 -11.60
CA LEU A 31 2.13 -5.30 -11.94
C LEU A 31 3.37 -5.24 -11.06
N VAL A 32 4.54 -5.00 -11.66
CA VAL A 32 5.78 -4.71 -10.93
C VAL A 32 6.25 -3.32 -11.30
N LEU A 33 6.27 -2.42 -10.33
CA LEU A 33 6.70 -1.04 -10.54
C LEU A 33 8.22 -0.96 -10.35
N VAL A 34 8.92 -0.38 -11.32
CA VAL A 34 10.37 -0.29 -11.32
C VAL A 34 10.83 1.16 -11.44
N LEU A 35 11.76 1.56 -10.59
CA LEU A 35 12.47 2.84 -10.69
C LEU A 35 13.65 2.72 -11.67
N PRO A 36 14.20 3.83 -12.20
CA PRO A 36 15.28 3.80 -13.19
C PRO A 36 16.57 3.09 -12.75
N GLY A 37 16.75 2.85 -11.44
CA GLY A 37 17.92 2.17 -10.89
C GLY A 37 17.89 0.63 -10.95
N VAL A 38 16.76 0.02 -11.31
CA VAL A 38 16.64 -1.45 -11.42
C VAL A 38 17.39 -1.96 -12.65
N ALA A 39 18.15 -3.04 -12.52
CA ALA A 39 18.97 -3.54 -13.61
C ALA A 39 18.11 -4.10 -14.77
N GLY A 40 18.45 -3.77 -16.02
CA GLY A 40 17.71 -4.24 -17.20
C GLY A 40 17.54 -5.76 -17.27
N ALA A 41 18.57 -6.52 -16.90
CA ALA A 41 18.49 -7.98 -16.85
C ALA A 41 17.49 -8.52 -15.80
N GLN A 42 17.25 -7.78 -14.71
CA GLN A 42 16.21 -8.13 -13.73
C GLN A 42 14.81 -7.87 -14.30
N ILE A 43 14.65 -6.75 -15.01
CA ILE A 43 13.40 -6.36 -15.66
C ILE A 43 13.03 -7.40 -16.73
N GLU A 44 13.94 -7.71 -17.64
CA GLU A 44 13.75 -8.70 -18.71
C GLU A 44 13.35 -10.07 -18.13
N LEU A 45 14.01 -10.51 -17.04
CA LEU A 45 13.67 -11.79 -16.42
C LEU A 45 12.27 -11.81 -15.82
N LEU A 46 11.83 -10.71 -15.18
CA LEU A 46 10.47 -10.61 -14.63
C LEU A 46 9.40 -10.60 -15.73
N GLU A 47 9.67 -9.94 -16.87
CA GLU A 47 8.80 -9.95 -18.05
C GLU A 47 8.66 -11.35 -18.64
N ASP A 48 9.79 -12.06 -18.81
CA ASP A 48 9.81 -13.44 -19.30
C ASP A 48 9.04 -14.40 -18.37
N GLU A 49 9.00 -14.11 -17.07
CA GLU A 49 8.23 -14.86 -16.08
C GLU A 49 6.74 -14.46 -16.02
N GLY A 50 6.33 -13.47 -16.82
CA GLY A 50 4.94 -13.07 -17.01
C GLY A 50 4.46 -11.92 -16.11
N ALA A 51 5.37 -11.20 -15.46
CA ALA A 51 5.05 -9.94 -14.78
C ALA A 51 4.85 -8.82 -15.81
N ARG A 52 3.93 -7.89 -15.53
CA ARG A 52 3.80 -6.64 -16.31
C ARG A 52 4.63 -5.55 -15.63
N ILE A 53 5.68 -5.10 -16.29
CA ILE A 53 6.53 -4.03 -15.76
C ILE A 53 5.88 -2.67 -15.99
N ILE A 54 5.88 -1.84 -14.97
CA ILE A 54 5.46 -0.44 -15.02
C ILE A 54 6.66 0.41 -14.59
N HIS A 55 7.25 1.13 -15.53
CA HIS A 55 8.30 2.09 -15.22
C HIS A 55 7.69 3.30 -14.51
N ILE A 56 8.24 3.65 -13.35
CA ILE A 56 7.87 4.84 -12.61
C ILE A 56 9.08 5.73 -12.41
N GLU A 57 8.84 7.03 -12.30
CA GLU A 57 9.88 8.00 -11.99
C GLU A 57 9.85 8.36 -10.50
N PRO A 58 11.01 8.69 -9.90
CA PRO A 58 11.07 9.28 -8.58
C PRO A 58 10.11 10.48 -8.45
N LEU A 59 9.66 10.76 -7.22
CA LEU A 59 8.92 12.01 -7.00
C LEU A 59 9.84 13.22 -7.16
N GLU A 60 9.34 14.19 -7.90
CA GLU A 60 9.90 15.53 -7.96
C GLU A 60 9.28 16.35 -6.81
N LEU A 61 10.10 16.66 -5.81
CA LEU A 61 9.70 17.48 -4.68
C LEU A 61 10.21 18.91 -4.87
N PRO A 62 9.42 19.96 -4.57
CA PRO A 62 9.86 21.35 -4.66
C PRO A 62 11.12 21.61 -3.83
N ASP A 63 11.95 22.58 -4.24
CA ASP A 63 13.16 22.94 -3.49
C ASP A 63 12.89 23.39 -2.04
N ALA A 64 11.70 23.96 -1.80
CA ALA A 64 11.23 24.41 -0.50
C ALA A 64 10.74 23.26 0.40
N PHE A 65 10.66 22.03 -0.13
CA PHE A 65 10.30 20.86 0.65
C PHE A 65 11.33 20.62 1.76
N ASP A 66 10.85 20.36 2.98
CA ASP A 66 11.72 20.16 4.12
C ASP A 66 12.55 18.90 3.91
N LYS A 67 13.85 19.07 3.63
CA LYS A 67 14.75 17.94 3.43
C LYS A 67 14.95 17.14 4.73
N ASN A 68 14.64 17.71 5.89
CA ASN A 68 14.64 16.99 7.17
C ASN A 68 13.42 16.04 7.30
N PHE A 69 12.37 16.22 6.48
CA PHE A 69 11.31 15.21 6.35
C PHE A 69 11.85 13.88 5.76
N ILE A 70 13.01 13.92 5.09
CA ILE A 70 13.68 12.77 4.47
C ILE A 70 15.13 12.75 4.97
N GLU A 71 15.33 12.60 6.28
CA GLU A 71 16.69 12.60 6.87
C GLU A 71 17.62 11.49 6.33
N ASN A 72 17.11 10.51 5.57
CA ASN A 72 17.92 9.51 4.89
C ASN A 72 17.52 9.31 3.41
N SER A 73 18.51 9.27 2.50
CA SER A 73 18.33 9.05 1.06
C SER A 73 17.49 7.81 0.71
N ARG A 74 17.44 6.80 1.61
CA ARG A 74 16.61 5.60 1.49
C ARG A 74 15.10 5.88 1.42
N PHE A 75 14.62 6.99 1.99
CA PHE A 75 13.18 7.30 2.03
C PHE A 75 12.68 8.14 0.86
N ARG A 76 13.57 8.70 0.04
CA ARG A 76 13.16 9.43 -1.18
C ARG A 76 12.48 8.51 -2.17
N ASP A 77 13.02 7.31 -2.35
CA ASP A 77 12.46 6.30 -3.24
C ASP A 77 11.13 5.76 -2.71
N VAL A 78 10.97 5.70 -1.38
CA VAL A 78 9.75 5.25 -0.71
C VAL A 78 8.56 6.15 -1.03
N LEU A 79 8.76 7.47 -1.11
CA LEU A 79 7.70 8.39 -1.55
C LEU A 79 7.24 8.13 -2.99
N SER A 80 8.07 7.50 -3.84
CA SER A 80 7.65 7.08 -5.19
C SER A 80 6.51 6.06 -5.16
N LYS A 81 6.23 5.42 -4.01
CA LYS A 81 5.02 4.62 -3.77
C LYS A 81 3.74 5.43 -4.05
N LEU A 82 3.74 6.76 -3.91
CA LEU A 82 2.57 7.57 -4.25
C LEU A 82 2.21 7.50 -5.75
N ARG A 83 3.15 7.14 -6.63
CA ARG A 83 2.89 6.90 -8.07
C ARG A 83 1.85 5.81 -8.32
N LEU A 84 1.60 4.93 -7.34
CA LEU A 84 0.52 3.95 -7.36
C LEU A 84 -0.85 4.55 -7.71
N TRP A 85 -1.16 5.76 -7.23
CA TRP A 85 -2.44 6.42 -7.53
C TRP A 85 -2.54 6.96 -8.95
N GLN A 86 -1.45 6.98 -9.72
CA GLN A 86 -1.47 7.39 -11.12
C GLN A 86 -1.79 6.24 -12.08
N LEU A 87 -1.92 5.00 -11.58
CA LEU A 87 -2.30 3.81 -12.35
C LEU A 87 -3.80 3.81 -12.72
N THR A 88 -4.27 4.90 -13.33
CA THR A 88 -5.69 5.20 -13.59
C THR A 88 -6.33 4.34 -14.68
N ASP A 89 -5.56 3.45 -15.32
CA ASP A 89 -6.07 2.40 -16.20
C ASP A 89 -6.74 1.23 -15.44
N PHE A 90 -6.70 1.25 -14.09
CA PHE A 90 -7.25 0.21 -13.22
C PHE A 90 -8.29 0.79 -12.25
N ASP A 91 -9.41 0.07 -12.07
CA ASP A 91 -10.48 0.47 -11.15
C ASP A 91 -10.08 0.30 -9.67
N LYS A 92 -9.37 -0.79 -9.37
CA LYS A 92 -8.88 -1.15 -8.03
C LYS A 92 -7.56 -1.86 -8.13
N ILE A 93 -6.70 -1.67 -7.14
CA ILE A 93 -5.42 -2.35 -7.01
C ILE A 93 -5.27 -2.89 -5.59
N VAL A 94 -4.87 -4.16 -5.49
CA VAL A 94 -4.30 -4.72 -4.26
C VAL A 94 -2.79 -4.53 -4.35
N TYR A 95 -2.25 -3.69 -3.47
CA TYR A 95 -0.82 -3.48 -3.32
C TYR A 95 -0.23 -4.44 -2.31
N LEU A 96 0.96 -4.94 -2.63
CA LEU A 96 1.80 -5.79 -1.79
C LEU A 96 3.20 -5.18 -1.79
N ASP A 97 3.80 -4.97 -0.61
CA ASP A 97 5.24 -4.76 -0.54
C ASP A 97 5.97 -6.02 -1.04
N ALA A 98 7.19 -5.83 -1.57
CA ALA A 98 7.99 -6.88 -2.21
C ALA A 98 8.36 -8.05 -1.28
N ASP A 99 8.31 -7.83 0.03
CA ASP A 99 8.55 -8.79 1.11
C ASP A 99 7.26 -9.42 1.67
N SER A 100 6.17 -9.35 0.90
CA SER A 100 4.95 -10.11 1.15
C SER A 100 5.12 -11.58 0.75
N PHE A 101 4.42 -12.48 1.45
CA PHE A 101 4.36 -13.90 1.14
C PHE A 101 2.91 -14.38 1.13
N LEU A 102 2.48 -15.01 0.04
CA LEU A 102 1.10 -15.49 -0.09
C LEU A 102 0.94 -16.94 0.40
N LEU A 103 -0.11 -17.18 1.18
CA LEU A 103 -0.53 -18.53 1.60
C LEU A 103 -1.77 -18.99 0.82
N GLN A 104 -2.60 -18.06 0.36
CA GLN A 104 -3.80 -18.33 -0.43
C GLN A 104 -4.03 -17.26 -1.49
N ASN A 105 -4.91 -17.56 -2.44
CA ASN A 105 -5.38 -16.62 -3.46
C ASN A 105 -6.09 -15.39 -2.84
N LEU A 106 -5.82 -14.21 -3.42
CA LEU A 106 -6.33 -12.90 -2.94
C LEU A 106 -7.50 -12.33 -3.77
N ASP A 107 -8.01 -13.04 -4.78
CA ASP A 107 -8.97 -12.49 -5.76
C ASP A 107 -10.26 -11.96 -5.09
N ASP A 108 -10.73 -12.66 -4.07
CA ASP A 108 -11.94 -12.31 -3.33
C ASP A 108 -11.82 -10.93 -2.63
N LEU A 109 -10.61 -10.39 -2.43
CA LEU A 109 -10.41 -9.07 -1.80
C LEU A 109 -10.95 -7.94 -2.68
N PHE A 110 -10.93 -8.10 -4.01
CA PHE A 110 -11.42 -7.09 -4.95
C PHE A 110 -12.95 -6.87 -4.84
N THR A 111 -13.67 -7.86 -4.31
CA THR A 111 -15.13 -7.85 -4.16
C THR A 111 -15.60 -7.99 -2.71
N ASP A 112 -14.67 -8.08 -1.75
CA ASP A 112 -14.95 -8.15 -0.32
C ASP A 112 -15.88 -7.00 0.10
N PRO A 113 -17.09 -7.26 0.62
CA PRO A 113 -18.06 -6.22 0.93
C PRO A 113 -17.60 -5.30 2.05
N VAL A 114 -16.72 -5.79 2.93
CA VAL A 114 -16.11 -4.98 3.97
C VAL A 114 -15.12 -4.02 3.33
N SER A 115 -14.11 -4.49 2.62
CA SER A 115 -12.94 -3.67 2.24
C SER A 115 -13.07 -2.95 0.89
N SER A 116 -13.83 -3.48 -0.07
CA SER A 116 -13.69 -3.12 -1.49
C SER A 116 -14.62 -2.03 -2.02
N GLY A 117 -15.58 -1.56 -1.21
CA GLY A 117 -16.55 -0.53 -1.63
C GLY A 117 -16.01 0.90 -1.61
N MET A 118 -16.23 1.65 -2.70
CA MET A 118 -15.93 3.08 -2.79
C MET A 118 -16.59 3.87 -1.64
N MET A 119 -15.87 4.87 -1.13
CA MET A 119 -16.30 5.78 -0.08
C MET A 119 -16.52 7.18 -0.63
N THR A 120 -17.30 7.98 0.08
CA THR A 120 -17.52 9.39 -0.24
C THR A 120 -16.77 10.26 0.77
N THR A 121 -16.00 11.21 0.26
CA THR A 121 -15.28 12.18 1.08
C THR A 121 -16.26 13.00 1.91
N ARG A 122 -16.00 13.11 3.21
CA ARG A 122 -16.86 13.85 4.14
C ARG A 122 -16.79 15.36 3.81
N PRO A 123 -17.88 16.12 4.02
CA PRO A 123 -17.88 17.56 3.76
C PRO A 123 -16.84 18.29 4.60
N SER A 124 -16.12 19.24 4.00
CA SER A 124 -15.27 20.18 4.74
C SER A 124 -16.14 21.30 5.34
N ASN A 125 -16.42 21.24 6.64
CA ASN A 125 -17.08 22.34 7.33
C ASN A 125 -16.06 23.47 7.59
N GLY A 126 -15.74 24.25 6.55
CA GLY A 126 -14.89 25.43 6.64
C GLY A 126 -13.38 25.19 6.45
N THR A 127 -12.97 23.97 6.09
CA THR A 127 -11.58 23.69 5.68
C THR A 127 -11.38 24.14 4.24
N SER A 128 -10.44 25.06 4.01
CA SER A 128 -9.98 25.42 2.68
C SER A 128 -8.82 24.52 2.28
N TYR A 129 -8.93 23.83 1.16
CA TYR A 129 -7.83 23.05 0.60
C TYR A 129 -7.12 23.83 -0.51
N SER A 130 -5.81 23.68 -0.62
CA SER A 130 -5.06 24.17 -1.79
C SER A 130 -5.39 23.35 -3.04
N VAL A 131 -5.64 22.06 -2.86
CA VAL A 131 -6.16 21.12 -3.86
C VAL A 131 -7.32 20.37 -3.21
N GLU A 132 -8.49 20.37 -3.86
CA GLU A 132 -9.66 19.68 -3.31
C GLU A 132 -9.46 18.15 -3.32
N PRO A 133 -9.79 17.44 -2.22
CA PRO A 133 -9.77 15.99 -2.22
C PRO A 133 -10.81 15.43 -3.20
N PRO A 134 -10.59 14.21 -3.75
CA PRO A 134 -11.55 13.60 -4.65
C PRO A 134 -12.89 13.37 -3.93
N ARG A 135 -14.01 13.49 -4.65
CA ARG A 135 -15.35 13.27 -4.08
C ARG A 135 -15.56 11.82 -3.61
N GLN A 136 -14.99 10.88 -4.35
CA GLN A 136 -15.04 9.45 -4.04
C GLN A 136 -13.63 8.88 -4.02
N TYR A 137 -13.39 7.94 -3.12
CA TYR A 137 -12.09 7.30 -2.97
C TYR A 137 -12.28 5.87 -2.47
N LEU A 138 -11.28 5.03 -2.66
CA LEU A 138 -11.17 3.75 -1.96
C LEU A 138 -9.78 3.71 -1.35
N MET A 139 -9.74 3.55 -0.03
CA MET A 139 -8.52 3.31 0.71
C MET A 139 -8.83 2.32 1.83
N ALA A 140 -8.35 1.10 1.67
CA ALA A 140 -8.36 0.07 2.69
C ALA A 140 -6.95 -0.49 2.86
N ALA A 141 -6.59 -0.91 4.06
CA ALA A 141 -5.25 -1.41 4.35
C ALA A 141 -5.27 -2.45 5.48
N SER A 142 -4.23 -3.26 5.60
CA SER A 142 -3.97 -3.97 6.86
C SER A 142 -3.58 -2.97 7.95
N ALA A 143 -3.72 -3.39 9.21
CA ALA A 143 -3.23 -2.62 10.34
C ALA A 143 -1.80 -3.07 10.66
N ASP A 144 -0.88 -2.12 10.78
CA ASP A 144 0.43 -2.39 11.34
C ASP A 144 0.28 -2.28 12.86
N THR A 145 0.17 -3.43 13.51
CA THR A 145 0.23 -3.45 14.96
C THR A 145 1.70 -3.44 15.35
N TYR A 146 2.03 -2.60 16.34
CA TYR A 146 3.15 -2.83 17.25
C TYR A 146 2.55 -3.38 18.57
N GLY A 147 1.73 -4.43 18.48
CA GLY A 147 1.15 -5.28 19.52
C GLY A 147 0.23 -6.38 18.97
N ASP A 148 -0.65 -6.93 19.80
CA ASP A 148 -1.61 -7.97 19.38
C ASP A 148 -2.51 -7.49 18.22
N GLN A 149 -2.60 -8.30 17.17
CA GLN A 149 -3.50 -8.09 16.02
C GLN A 149 -4.98 -8.33 16.38
N THR A 150 -5.57 -7.48 17.22
CA THR A 150 -7.02 -7.56 17.55
C THR A 150 -7.87 -6.67 16.64
N GLU A 151 -9.19 -6.82 16.70
CA GLU A 151 -10.15 -5.99 15.98
C GLU A 151 -10.12 -4.52 16.47
N TRP A 152 -10.14 -3.58 15.52
CA TRP A 152 -9.95 -2.14 15.76
C TRP A 152 -10.98 -1.51 16.71
N GLU A 153 -12.10 -2.20 16.98
CA GLU A 153 -13.14 -1.77 17.92
C GLU A 153 -12.77 -2.01 19.39
N GLN A 154 -11.67 -2.72 19.67
CA GLN A 154 -11.18 -2.89 21.03
C GLN A 154 -10.53 -1.60 21.55
N ALA A 155 -10.98 -1.15 22.72
CA ALA A 155 -10.44 0.04 23.37
C ALA A 155 -8.92 -0.10 23.62
N GLY A 156 -8.13 0.86 23.12
CA GLY A 156 -6.68 0.90 23.30
C GLY A 156 -5.84 0.46 22.09
N HIS A 157 -6.47 -0.01 21.01
CA HIS A 157 -5.75 -0.40 19.79
C HIS A 157 -5.25 0.81 19.00
N VAL A 158 -3.99 0.76 18.60
CA VAL A 158 -3.37 1.83 17.82
C VAL A 158 -3.93 1.80 16.40
N ASN A 159 -4.51 2.91 15.98
CA ASN A 159 -5.06 3.08 14.63
C ASN A 159 -3.93 3.41 13.64
N TYR A 160 -3.21 2.37 13.20
CA TYR A 160 -2.00 2.52 12.40
C TYR A 160 -2.13 1.74 11.09
N LEU A 161 -2.27 2.47 9.99
CA LEU A 161 -2.40 1.92 8.65
C LEU A 161 -1.05 1.34 8.20
N CYS A 162 -1.03 0.12 7.68
CA CYS A 162 0.17 -0.41 7.01
C CYS A 162 0.17 -0.02 5.53
N ALA A 163 1.24 0.63 5.08
CA ALA A 163 1.49 0.89 3.67
C ALA A 163 2.06 -0.33 2.91
N CYS A 164 2.02 -1.52 3.55
CA CYS A 164 2.54 -2.78 3.04
C CYS A 164 1.49 -3.67 2.34
N PHE A 165 0.22 -3.55 2.72
CA PHE A 165 -0.88 -4.31 2.14
C PHE A 165 -2.13 -3.42 2.05
N MET A 166 -2.48 -3.00 0.85
CA MET A 166 -3.53 -2.00 0.63
C MET A 166 -4.47 -2.43 -0.49
N LEU A 167 -5.75 -2.10 -0.37
CA LEU A 167 -6.74 -2.12 -1.44
C LEU A 167 -7.22 -0.69 -1.69
N TYR A 168 -6.93 -0.15 -2.87
CA TYR A 168 -7.24 1.24 -3.19
C TYR A 168 -7.75 1.38 -4.62
N ALA A 169 -8.41 2.52 -4.90
CA ALA A 169 -8.75 2.94 -6.26
C ALA A 169 -7.74 4.01 -6.71
N PRO A 170 -6.97 3.76 -7.78
CA PRO A 170 -6.12 4.78 -8.38
C PRO A 170 -6.92 6.03 -8.77
N SER A 171 -6.32 7.20 -8.57
CA SER A 171 -6.95 8.48 -8.86
C SER A 171 -5.89 9.57 -8.97
N GLN A 172 -5.80 10.21 -10.14
CA GLN A 172 -4.90 11.34 -10.34
C GLN A 172 -5.23 12.49 -9.36
N SER A 173 -6.52 12.77 -9.10
CA SER A 173 -6.91 13.76 -8.10
C SER A 173 -6.51 13.40 -6.67
N MET A 174 -6.47 12.10 -6.33
CA MET A 174 -5.94 11.68 -5.02
C MET A 174 -4.43 11.88 -4.94
N PHE A 175 -3.70 11.53 -6.01
CA PHE A 175 -2.26 11.80 -6.10
C PHE A 175 -1.96 13.28 -5.95
N ASP A 176 -2.66 14.14 -6.69
CA ASP A 176 -2.48 15.60 -6.61
C ASP A 176 -2.78 16.12 -5.20
N TYR A 177 -3.82 15.57 -4.55
CA TYR A 177 -4.14 15.89 -3.16
C TYR A 177 -3.01 15.49 -2.19
N TYR A 178 -2.48 14.27 -2.29
CA TYR A 178 -1.34 13.85 -1.47
C TYR A 178 -0.12 14.74 -1.68
N MET A 179 0.19 15.09 -2.93
CA MET A 179 1.30 16.00 -3.23
C MET A 179 1.09 17.37 -2.59
N SER A 180 -0.15 17.87 -2.59
CA SER A 180 -0.49 19.16 -1.96
C SER A 180 -0.35 19.14 -0.44
N VAL A 181 -0.73 18.03 0.22
CA VAL A 181 -0.54 17.84 1.67
C VAL A 181 0.94 17.69 1.99
N LEU A 182 1.63 16.82 1.26
CA LEU A 182 3.06 16.51 1.46
C LEU A 182 3.93 17.77 1.33
N THR A 183 3.63 18.64 0.37
CA THR A 183 4.41 19.87 0.13
C THR A 183 3.84 21.10 0.84
N GLY A 184 2.73 20.93 1.56
CA GLY A 184 1.98 21.98 2.22
C GLY A 184 2.30 22.12 3.71
N PRO A 185 1.69 23.10 4.39
CA PRO A 185 1.88 23.31 5.84
C PRO A 185 1.33 22.18 6.70
N ASP A 186 0.41 21.37 6.16
CA ASP A 186 -0.26 20.26 6.85
C ASP A 186 0.51 18.93 6.74
N ALA A 187 1.67 18.91 6.08
CA ALA A 187 2.51 17.72 6.02
C ALA A 187 2.81 17.20 7.44
N PRO A 188 2.69 15.89 7.70
CA PRO A 188 3.14 15.33 8.97
C PRO A 188 4.62 15.70 9.15
N ARG A 189 5.01 16.30 10.26
CA ARG A 189 6.42 16.62 10.51
C ARG A 189 7.10 15.43 11.16
N ASP A 190 8.40 15.26 10.92
CA ASP A 190 9.22 14.23 11.56
C ASP A 190 8.72 12.80 11.31
N ALA A 191 8.23 12.52 10.09
CA ALA A 191 7.70 11.21 9.71
C ALA A 191 8.79 10.12 9.79
N ALA A 192 8.51 9.05 10.53
CA ALA A 192 9.39 7.89 10.62
C ALA A 192 9.32 7.02 9.36
N TYR A 193 8.12 6.96 8.76
CA TYR A 193 7.83 6.26 7.51
C TYR A 193 7.09 7.23 6.58
N PRO A 194 7.80 8.02 5.76
CA PRO A 194 7.25 9.21 5.10
C PRO A 194 5.96 9.01 4.29
N GLU A 195 5.87 7.92 3.52
CA GLU A 195 4.68 7.60 2.74
C GLU A 195 3.55 7.07 3.62
N GLN A 196 3.86 6.19 4.58
CA GLN A 196 2.87 5.61 5.48
C GLN A 196 2.28 6.66 6.41
N ASP A 197 3.10 7.52 7.00
CA ASP A 197 2.69 8.60 7.89
C ASP A 197 1.87 9.66 7.14
N LEU A 198 2.17 9.92 5.86
CA LEU A 198 1.33 10.74 5.00
C LEU A 198 -0.05 10.08 4.78
N LEU A 199 -0.09 8.79 4.46
CA LEU A 199 -1.35 8.07 4.28
C LEU A 199 -2.16 8.00 5.58
N ILE A 200 -1.52 7.76 6.72
CA ILE A 200 -2.16 7.82 8.05
C ILE A 200 -2.72 9.21 8.30
N HIS A 201 -1.93 10.25 8.03
CA HIS A 201 -2.39 11.63 8.20
C HIS A 201 -3.63 11.88 7.35
N VAL A 202 -3.58 11.65 6.03
CA VAL A 202 -4.68 11.95 5.12
C VAL A 202 -5.92 11.11 5.41
N HIS A 203 -5.73 9.84 5.77
CA HIS A 203 -6.81 8.88 5.97
C HIS A 203 -7.19 8.63 7.43
N ARG A 204 -6.73 9.47 8.36
CA ARG A 204 -7.13 9.41 9.78
C ARG A 204 -8.66 9.38 9.95
N GLN A 205 -9.11 8.73 11.02
CA GLN A 205 -10.53 8.39 11.20
C GLN A 205 -11.44 9.60 11.47
N ASP A 206 -10.88 10.67 12.05
CA ASP A 206 -11.52 11.97 12.23
C ASP A 206 -11.36 12.89 10.99
N GLY A 207 -10.59 12.46 10.00
CA GLY A 207 -10.36 13.17 8.75
C GLY A 207 -11.52 13.05 7.75
N PRO A 208 -11.41 13.74 6.60
CA PRO A 208 -12.45 13.74 5.58
C PRO A 208 -12.50 12.43 4.79
N MET A 209 -11.41 11.69 4.74
CA MET A 209 -11.26 10.47 3.94
C MET A 209 -10.75 9.29 4.78
N PRO A 210 -11.45 8.85 5.84
CA PRO A 210 -11.00 7.73 6.67
C PRO A 210 -10.68 6.48 5.85
N TRP A 211 -9.58 5.78 6.15
CA TRP A 211 -9.30 4.47 5.57
C TRP A 211 -10.19 3.39 6.21
N ARG A 212 -10.30 2.24 5.53
CA ARG A 212 -11.03 1.07 6.04
C ARG A 212 -10.08 -0.08 6.36
N ARG A 213 -10.29 -0.73 7.50
CA ARG A 213 -9.47 -1.90 7.87
C ARG A 213 -9.80 -3.10 7.00
N ILE A 214 -8.75 -3.68 6.41
CA ILE A 214 -8.76 -5.03 5.86
C ILE A 214 -8.61 -5.99 7.05
N PRO A 215 -9.52 -6.99 7.20
CA PRO A 215 -9.41 -7.98 8.27
C PRO A 215 -8.08 -8.73 8.27
N ILE A 216 -7.58 -9.09 9.45
CA ILE A 216 -6.31 -9.84 9.63
C ILE A 216 -6.27 -11.15 8.84
N ALA A 217 -7.43 -11.76 8.58
CA ALA A 217 -7.55 -12.95 7.74
C ALA A 217 -7.00 -12.77 6.32
N TRP A 218 -6.84 -11.53 5.84
CA TRP A 218 -6.20 -11.26 4.55
C TRP A 218 -4.69 -11.17 4.63
N SER A 219 -4.17 -10.44 5.62
CA SER A 219 -2.75 -10.16 5.75
C SER A 219 -2.38 -9.90 7.20
N ALA A 220 -1.32 -10.54 7.67
CA ALA A 220 -0.74 -10.33 8.99
C ALA A 220 0.74 -9.95 8.90
N ASN A 221 1.23 -9.18 9.89
CA ASN A 221 2.63 -8.82 10.02
C ASN A 221 3.37 -9.84 10.91
N ASP A 222 4.56 -10.29 10.48
CA ASP A 222 5.33 -11.39 11.08
C ASP A 222 5.77 -11.14 12.55
N GLY A 223 5.94 -9.88 12.94
CA GLY A 223 6.49 -9.56 14.26
C GLY A 223 5.61 -9.93 15.45
N GLU A 224 4.29 -10.10 15.26
CA GLU A 224 3.33 -9.98 16.36
C GLU A 224 2.01 -10.73 16.14
N MET A 225 2.01 -11.78 15.32
CA MET A 225 0.86 -12.68 15.33
C MET A 225 0.79 -13.36 16.70
N ALA A 226 -0.28 -13.10 17.45
CA ALA A 226 -0.59 -13.87 18.66
C ALA A 226 -0.64 -15.35 18.32
N ASP A 227 0.06 -16.20 19.07
CA ASP A 227 0.20 -17.63 18.81
C ASP A 227 -1.17 -18.31 18.55
N GLU A 228 -2.23 -17.90 19.25
CA GLU A 228 -3.59 -18.42 19.04
C GLU A 228 -4.18 -18.06 17.66
N LEU A 229 -3.92 -16.86 17.14
CA LEU A 229 -4.34 -16.44 15.80
C LEU A 229 -3.48 -17.07 14.70
N ALA A 230 -2.18 -17.27 14.97
CA ALA A 230 -1.29 -18.03 14.09
C ALA A 230 -1.72 -19.50 13.99
N LEU A 231 -2.14 -20.10 15.12
CA LEU A 231 -2.63 -21.47 15.23
C LEU A 231 -4.03 -21.67 14.61
N LEU A 232 -4.84 -20.61 14.54
CA LEU A 232 -6.17 -20.69 13.91
C LEU A 232 -6.09 -20.98 12.41
N GLY A 233 -4.94 -20.78 11.76
CA GLY A 233 -4.69 -21.17 10.37
C GLY A 233 -5.71 -20.57 9.41
N GLY A 234 -5.41 -19.44 8.78
CA GLY A 234 -6.40 -18.82 7.89
C GLY A 234 -6.05 -17.48 7.28
N VAL A 235 -4.90 -16.90 7.64
CA VAL A 235 -4.40 -15.70 6.96
C VAL A 235 -4.01 -16.05 5.52
N LYS A 236 -4.34 -15.16 4.59
CA LYS A 236 -4.07 -15.39 3.16
C LYS A 236 -2.71 -14.87 2.72
N SER A 237 -2.12 -13.93 3.43
CA SER A 237 -0.76 -13.45 3.23
C SER A 237 -0.08 -13.06 4.54
N LEU A 238 1.24 -12.96 4.47
CA LEU A 238 2.10 -12.48 5.54
C LEU A 238 3.00 -11.38 4.98
N HIS A 239 3.31 -10.39 5.80
CA HIS A 239 4.38 -9.42 5.54
C HIS A 239 5.54 -9.75 6.46
N VAL A 240 6.65 -10.24 5.88
CA VAL A 240 7.75 -10.92 6.60
C VAL A 240 9.06 -10.19 6.34
N LYS A 241 9.65 -9.61 7.38
CA LYS A 241 10.99 -8.98 7.30
C LYS A 241 12.08 -10.03 7.48
N GLY A 242 12.17 -10.97 6.54
CA GLY A 242 12.95 -12.21 6.66
C GLY A 242 14.20 -12.29 5.78
N TRP A 243 14.89 -11.18 5.51
CA TRP A 243 16.13 -11.15 4.72
C TRP A 243 17.41 -11.13 5.58
#